data_AF-A0A6I6LSS9-F1
#
_entry.id   AF-A0A6I6LSS9-F1
#
_cell.length_a   1.000
_cell.length_b   1.000
_cell.length_c   1.000
_cell.angle_alpha   90.00
_cell.angle_beta   90.00
_cell.angle_gamma   90.00
#
_symmetry.space_group_name_H-M   'P 1'
#
loop_
_entity.id
_entity.type
_entity.pdbx_description
1 polymer ?
#
loop_
_entity_poly.entity_id
_entity_poly.type
_entity_poly.pdbx_seq_one_letter_code
_entity_poly.pdbx_strand_id
1 'polypeptide(L)' 'MSTLSRCEALANDPARYIFKMHLGSLKAATTYETQRSDAMRLTRHLGGLLECDVISCETHNALLDELHAFVWGEARP' A
#
# COMPACT_ATOMS: atom_id res chain seq x y z
N MET A 1 3.46 -10.25 -12.96
CA MET A 1 3.86 -9.78 -11.61
C MET A 1 3.19 -8.43 -11.41
N SER A 2 2.27 -8.28 -10.46
CA SER A 2 1.67 -6.97 -10.20
C SER A 2 2.74 -6.04 -9.63
N THR A 3 2.90 -4.88 -10.24
CA THR A 3 3.84 -3.84 -9.81
C THR A 3 3.15 -2.91 -8.82
N LEU A 4 3.82 -2.49 -7.74
CA LEU A 4 3.32 -1.54 -6.74
C LEU A 4 3.48 -0.08 -7.19
N SER A 5 3.21 0.20 -8.46
CA SER A 5 3.52 1.46 -9.14
C SER A 5 2.81 2.69 -8.56
N ARG A 6 1.52 2.56 -8.20
CA ARG A 6 0.72 3.64 -7.61
C ARG A 6 1.16 3.90 -6.18
N CYS A 7 1.43 2.84 -5.42
CA CYS A 7 2.02 2.94 -4.09
C CYS A 7 3.40 3.62 -4.14
N GLU A 8 4.24 3.29 -5.12
CA GLU A 8 5.53 3.95 -5.34
C GLU A 8 5.37 5.43 -5.68
N ALA A 9 4.40 5.78 -6.52
CA ALA A 9 4.09 7.17 -6.83
C ALA A 9 3.67 7.95 -5.58
N LEU A 10 2.80 7.38 -4.73
CA LEU A 10 2.43 7.98 -3.44
C LEU A 10 3.64 8.13 -2.51
N ALA A 11 4.51 7.13 -2.45
CA ALA A 11 5.71 7.13 -1.62
C ALA A 11 6.78 8.15 -2.04
N ASN A 12 6.67 8.76 -3.21
CA ASN A 12 7.58 9.82 -3.66
C ASN A 12 7.32 11.18 -2.99
N ASP A 13 6.14 11.38 -2.39
CA ASP A 13 5.88 12.55 -1.56
C ASP A 13 6.72 12.47 -0.27
N PRO A 14 7.59 13.46 0.02
CA PRO A 14 8.42 13.48 1.23
C PRO A 14 7.62 13.37 2.54
N ALA A 15 6.36 13.82 2.56
CA ALA A 15 5.48 13.69 3.72
C ALA A 15 5.08 12.23 3.99
N ARG A 16 5.32 11.31 3.05
CA ARG A 16 4.97 9.88 3.12
C ARG A 16 6.14 9.00 3.54
N TYR A 17 7.11 9.53 4.30
CA TYR A 17 8.29 8.78 4.73
C TYR A 17 7.94 7.43 5.39
N ILE A 18 6.99 7.41 6.34
CA ILE A 18 6.59 6.18 7.02
C ILE A 18 5.94 5.18 6.06
N PHE A 19 5.10 5.67 5.13
CA PHE A 19 4.52 4.83 4.08
C PHE A 19 5.61 4.22 3.18
N LYS A 20 6.57 5.03 2.73
CA LYS A 20 7.71 4.60 1.91
C LYS A 20 8.54 3.53 2.61
N MET A 21 8.81 3.69 3.91
CA MET A 21 9.54 2.71 4.70
C MET A 21 8.83 1.35 4.72
N HIS A 22 7.52 1.34 5.01
CA HIS A 22 6.73 0.09 5.02
C HIS A 22 6.58 -0.52 3.63
N LEU A 23 6.48 0.30 2.58
CA LEU A 23 6.45 -0.18 1.19
C LEU A 23 7.77 -0.85 0.82
N GLY A 24 8.90 -0.30 1.25
CA GLY A 24 10.22 -0.92 1.10
C GLY A 24 10.32 -2.26 1.82
N SER A 25 9.86 -2.32 3.08
CA SER A 25 9.82 -3.55 3.89
C SER A 25 8.94 -4.62 3.24
N LEU A 26 7.74 -4.23 2.76
CA LEU A 26 6.83 -5.12 2.03
C LEU A 26 7.51 -5.75 0.80
N LYS A 27 8.23 -4.94 0.02
CA LYS A 27 8.94 -5.41 -1.19
C LYS A 27 10.15 -6.29 -0.87
N ALA A 28 10.77 -6.10 0.29
CA ALA A 28 11.92 -6.89 0.74
C ALA A 28 11.53 -8.14 1.57
N ALA A 29 10.24 -8.30 1.87
CA ALA A 29 9.75 -9.38 2.71
C ALA A 29 10.03 -10.76 2.09
N THR A 30 10.70 -11.63 2.84
CA THR A 30 11.00 -13.02 2.45
C THR A 30 9.98 -14.01 2.98
N THR A 31 9.13 -13.61 3.91
CA THR A 31 8.06 -14.45 4.49
C THR A 31 6.70 -13.81 4.26
N TYR A 32 5.70 -14.67 4.02
CA TYR A 32 4.31 -14.25 3.86
C TYR A 32 3.78 -13.49 5.09
N GLU A 33 4.18 -13.89 6.30
CA GLU A 33 3.77 -13.21 7.53
C GLU A 33 4.26 -11.76 7.57
N THR A 34 5.52 -11.52 7.18
CA THR A 34 6.10 -10.17 7.08
C THR A 34 5.37 -9.37 6.00
N GLN A 35 5.16 -9.97 4.84
CA GLN A 35 4.46 -9.36 3.72
C GLN A 35 3.03 -8.94 4.13
N ARG A 36 2.28 -9.83 4.77
CA ARG A 36 0.94 -9.56 5.28
C ARG A 36 0.94 -8.46 6.35
N SER A 37 1.89 -8.49 7.27
CA SER A 37 2.00 -7.50 8.35
C SER A 37 2.22 -6.08 7.80
N ASP A 38 3.15 -5.91 6.87
CA ASP A 38 3.41 -4.60 6.26
C ASP A 38 2.27 -4.15 5.34
N ALA A 39 1.61 -5.06 4.63
CA ALA A 39 0.41 -4.75 3.85
C ALA A 39 -0.73 -4.19 4.73
N MET A 40 -0.94 -4.78 5.92
CA MET A 40 -1.92 -4.28 6.89
C MET A 40 -1.57 -2.89 7.42
N ARG A 41 -0.28 -2.60 7.64
CA ARG A 41 0.18 -1.26 8.05
C ARG A 41 -0.07 -0.23 6.95
N LEU A 42 0.24 -0.56 5.70
CA LEU A 42 0.00 0.29 4.54
C LEU A 42 -1.50 0.57 4.36
N THR A 43 -2.35 -0.47 4.49
CA THR A 43 -3.82 -0.33 4.44
C THR A 43 -4.34 0.66 5.49
N ARG A 44 -3.86 0.56 6.75
CA ARG A 44 -4.24 1.50 7.81
C ARG A 44 -3.75 2.92 7.54
N HIS A 45 -2.55 3.06 6.97
CA HIS A 45 -2.02 4.37 6.59
C HIS A 45 -2.87 5.01 5.50
N LEU A 46 -3.27 4.26 4.48
CA LEU A 46 -4.16 4.74 3.41
C LEU A 46 -5.53 5.18 3.97
N GLY A 47 -6.08 4.43 4.93
CA GLY A 47 -7.30 4.85 5.64
C GLY A 47 -7.15 6.21 6.32
N GLY A 48 -6.05 6.43 7.03
CA GLY A 48 -5.77 7.74 7.64
C GLY A 48 -5.60 8.87 6.62
N LEU A 49 -5.00 8.60 5.47
CA LEU A 49 -4.88 9.60 4.39
C LEU A 49 -6.26 9.95 3.79
N LEU A 50 -7.14 8.96 3.66
CA LEU A 50 -8.51 9.18 3.20
C LEU A 50 -9.32 10.00 4.22
N GLU A 51 -9.26 9.65 5.50
CA GLU A 51 -9.96 10.37 6.58
C GLU A 51 -9.50 11.83 6.73
N CYS A 52 -8.26 12.13 6.34
CA CYS A 52 -7.71 13.48 6.34
C CYS A 52 -7.89 14.23 5.01
N ASP A 53 -8.69 13.69 4.07
CA ASP A 53 -8.90 14.24 2.73
C ASP A 53 -7.61 14.46 1.91
N VAL A 54 -6.55 13.72 2.23
CA VAL A 54 -5.27 13.79 1.50
C VAL A 54 -5.35 13.05 0.16
N ILE A 55 -6.18 12.01 0.10
CA ILE A 55 -6.48 11.24 -1.11
C ILE A 55 -7.99 11.06 -1.24
N SER A 56 -8.48 10.91 -2.47
CA SER A 56 -9.89 10.60 -2.74
C SER A 56 -10.21 9.12 -2.45
N CYS A 57 -11.51 8.80 -2.32
CA CYS A 57 -11.99 7.42 -2.24
C CYS A 57 -11.53 6.57 -3.45
N GLU A 58 -11.54 7.15 -4.65
CA GLU A 58 -11.10 6.48 -5.88
C GLU A 58 -9.61 6.11 -5.80
N THR A 59 -8.75 7.07 -5.42
CA THR A 59 -7.32 6.84 -5.24
C THR A 59 -7.07 5.82 -4.13
N HIS A 60 -7.80 5.90 -3.03
CA HIS A 60 -7.72 4.93 -1.93
C HIS A 60 -8.03 3.50 -2.41
N ASN A 61 -9.13 3.30 -3.14
CA ASN A 61 -9.51 1.99 -3.65
C ASN A 61 -8.48 1.47 -4.66
N ALA A 62 -8.01 2.32 -5.58
CA ALA A 62 -7.01 1.94 -6.57
C ALA A 62 -5.65 1.51 -5.96
N LEU A 63 -5.27 2.10 -4.82
CA LEU A 63 -4.09 1.73 -4.05
C LEU A 63 -4.30 0.44 -3.25
N LEU A 64 -5.48 0.26 -2.65
CA LEU A 64 -5.82 -0.99 -1.95
C LEU A 64 -5.87 -2.17 -2.89
N ASP A 65 -6.44 -2.02 -4.08
CA ASP A 65 -6.51 -3.10 -5.06
C ASP A 65 -5.11 -3.46 -5.57
N GLU A 66 -4.22 -2.49 -5.74
CA GLU A 66 -2.82 -2.73 -6.09
C GLU A 66 -2.06 -3.48 -4.98
N LEU A 67 -2.20 -3.05 -3.71
CA LEU A 67 -1.65 -3.76 -2.56
C LEU A 67 -2.21 -5.17 -2.45
N HIS A 68 -3.52 -5.33 -2.68
CA HIS A 68 -4.18 -6.61 -2.57
C HIS A 68 -3.66 -7.59 -3.62
N ALA A 69 -3.61 -7.16 -4.88
CA ALA A 69 -3.06 -7.93 -5.98
C ALA A 69 -1.62 -8.38 -5.71
N PHE A 70 -0.80 -7.52 -5.09
CA PHE A 70 0.59 -7.84 -4.76
C PHE A 70 0.74 -8.91 -3.66
N VAL A 71 -0.11 -8.88 -2.64
CA VAL A 71 0.06 -9.71 -1.43
C VAL A 71 -0.75 -11.01 -1.48
N TRP A 72 -1.97 -10.94 -2.00
CA TRP A 72 -2.94 -12.04 -1.99
C TRP A 72 -3.32 -12.51 -3.40
N GLY A 73 -2.83 -11.84 -4.45
CA GLY A 73 -3.18 -12.13 -5.84
C GLY A 73 -4.45 -11.43 -6.32
N GLU A 74 -4.80 -11.69 -7.58
CA GLU A 74 -6.01 -11.13 -8.22
C GLU A 74 -7.27 -11.78 -7.65
N ALA A 75 -7.87 -11.18 -6.62
CA ALA A 75 -9.24 -11.47 -6.20
C ALA A 75 -9.77 -10.39 -5.25
N ARG A 76 -10.51 -9.42 -5.76
CA ARG A 76 -11.54 -8.72 -4.98
C ARG A 76 -12.84 -8.84 -5.77
N PRO A 77 -13.87 -9.58 -5.28
CA PRO A 77 -15.16 -9.66 -5.95
C PRO A 77 -15.86 -8.30 -5.98
#